data_AF-A0A0M4MC52-F1
#
_entry.id   AF-A0A0M4MC52-F1
#
_cell.length_a   1.000
_cell.length_b   1.000
_cell.length_c   1.000
_cell.angle_alpha   90.00
_cell.angle_beta   90.00
_cell.angle_gamma   90.00
#
_symmetry.space_group_name_H-M   'P 1'
#
loop_
_entity.id
_entity.type
_entity.pdbx_description
1 polymer ?
#
loop_
_entity_poly.entity_id
_entity_poly.type
_entity_poly.pdbx_seq_one_letter_code
_entity_poly.pdbx_strand_id
1 'polypeptide(L)'
;MASLDPVDKALIIKRLKRAQGQMGGIIRMLEEERACRDVVTQLAAVSKAIDRAGFALIASGLKACASAESAAAATSTDSDGPNSGLSDSSSATVTASQQPCLTVAELEKLFLSLA
;
A
#
# COMPACT_ATOMS: atom_id res chain seq x y z
N MET A 1 13.83 -2.43 1.41
CA MET A 1 12.46 -2.80 1.81
C MET A 1 11.64 -1.52 1.93
N ALA A 2 10.66 -1.28 1.05
CA ALA A 2 9.61 -0.30 1.34
C ALA A 2 8.76 -0.87 2.47
N SER A 3 9.22 -0.66 3.69
CA SER A 3 8.50 -1.04 4.90
C SER A 3 7.24 -0.18 4.95
N LEU A 4 6.05 -0.74 4.66
CA LEU A 4 4.83 -0.03 5.07
C LEU A 4 4.94 0.21 6.58
N ASP A 5 4.65 1.43 7.00
CA ASP A 5 4.74 1.83 8.39
C ASP A 5 3.94 0.84 9.27
N PRO A 6 4.54 0.28 10.34
CA PRO A 6 3.86 -0.70 11.20
C PRO A 6 2.52 -0.19 11.74
N VAL A 7 2.35 1.13 11.93
CA VAL A 7 1.08 1.72 12.37
C VAL A 7 0.02 1.65 11.27
N ASP A 8 0.34 2.08 10.04
CA ASP A 8 -0.56 1.96 8.88
C ASP A 8 -1.01 0.51 8.64
N LYS A 9 -0.05 -0.44 8.69
CA LYS A 9 -0.35 -1.88 8.56
C LYS A 9 -1.35 -2.36 9.61
N ALA A 10 -1.11 -2.02 10.88
CA ALA A 10 -1.99 -2.45 11.97
C ALA A 10 -3.40 -1.88 11.83
N LEU A 11 -3.55 -0.63 11.38
CA LEU A 11 -4.85 -0.01 11.13
C LEU A 11 -5.60 -0.69 9.97
N ILE A 12 -4.90 -0.98 8.86
CA ILE A 12 -5.48 -1.70 7.71
C ILE A 12 -5.95 -3.09 8.14
N ILE A 13 -5.13 -3.83 8.88
CA ILE A 13 -5.49 -5.16 9.40
C ILE A 13 -6.74 -5.08 10.30
N LYS A 14 -6.83 -4.09 11.19
CA LYS A 14 -8.02 -3.90 12.04
C LYS A 14 -9.29 -3.67 11.21
N ARG A 15 -9.20 -2.88 10.13
CA ARG A 15 -10.33 -2.65 9.22
C ARG A 15 -10.75 -3.93 8.49
N LEU A 16 -9.78 -4.69 7.97
CA LEU A 16 -10.05 -5.96 7.28
C LEU A 16 -10.65 -7.00 8.22
N LYS A 17 -10.16 -7.12 9.47
CA LYS A 17 -10.77 -8.00 10.48
C LYS A 17 -12.22 -7.64 10.78
N ARG A 18 -12.54 -6.33 10.82
CA ARG A 18 -13.93 -5.88 10.97
C ARG A 18 -14.78 -6.29 9.77
N ALA A 19 -14.29 -6.08 8.54
CA ALA A 19 -14.98 -6.50 7.32
C ALA A 19 -15.20 -8.03 7.28
N GLN A 20 -14.22 -8.82 7.71
CA GLN A 20 -14.36 -10.28 7.86
C GLN A 20 -15.52 -10.66 8.81
N GLY A 21 -15.65 -9.98 9.95
CA GLY A 21 -16.77 -10.20 10.87
C GLY A 21 -18.13 -9.86 10.26
N GLN A 22 -18.20 -8.78 9.47
CA GLN A 22 -19.41 -8.43 8.72
C GLN A 22 -19.75 -9.49 7.67
N MET A 23 -18.74 -10.04 6.99
CA MET A 23 -18.91 -11.11 6.00
C MET A 23 -19.49 -12.38 6.62
N GLY A 24 -19.06 -12.75 7.84
CA GLY A 24 -19.69 -13.81 8.62
C GLY A 24 -21.16 -13.54 8.93
N GLY A 25 -21.52 -12.28 9.19
CA GLY A 25 -22.93 -11.87 9.35
C GLY A 25 -23.74 -12.06 8.07
N ILE A 26 -23.18 -11.72 6.91
CA ILE A 26 -23.84 -11.90 5.60
C ILE A 26 -24.10 -13.39 5.32
N ILE A 27 -23.12 -14.26 5.62
CA ILE A 27 -23.29 -15.71 5.47
C ILE A 27 -24.47 -16.20 6.31
N ARG A 28 -24.56 -15.79 7.58
CA ARG A 28 -25.72 -16.11 8.43
C ARG A 28 -27.03 -15.60 7.87
N MET A 29 -27.05 -14.37 7.34
CA MET A 29 -28.26 -13.83 6.71
C MET A 29 -28.73 -14.65 5.51
N LEU A 30 -27.80 -15.24 4.75
CA LEU A 30 -28.12 -16.15 3.65
C LEU A 30 -28.62 -17.51 4.17
N GLU A 31 -27.99 -18.06 5.19
CA GLU A 31 -28.42 -19.31 5.84
C GLU A 31 -29.81 -19.19 6.48
N GLU A 32 -30.15 -18.00 6.99
CA GLU A 32 -31.46 -17.65 7.56
C GLU A 32 -32.50 -17.24 6.49
N GLU A 33 -32.16 -17.34 5.21
CA GLU A 33 -33.03 -16.96 4.06
C GLU A 33 -33.61 -15.55 4.17
N ARG A 34 -32.81 -14.60 4.66
CA ARG A 34 -33.25 -13.20 4.82
C ARG A 34 -33.52 -12.53 3.48
N ALA A 35 -34.30 -11.45 3.55
CA ALA A 35 -34.67 -10.67 2.37
C ALA A 35 -33.44 -10.22 1.56
N CYS A 36 -33.48 -10.47 0.25
CA CYS A 36 -32.40 -10.16 -0.69
C CYS A 36 -31.92 -8.70 -0.56
N ARG A 37 -32.84 -7.75 -0.40
CA ARG A 37 -32.52 -6.33 -0.19
C ARG A 37 -31.58 -6.10 1.00
N ASP A 38 -31.82 -6.78 2.10
CA ASP A 38 -31.02 -6.61 3.33
C ASP A 38 -29.62 -7.20 3.14
N VAL A 39 -29.54 -8.38 2.52
CA VAL A 39 -28.27 -9.07 2.21
C VAL A 39 -27.41 -8.21 1.28
N VAL A 40 -27.99 -7.71 0.18
CA VAL A 40 -27.28 -6.85 -0.79
C VAL A 40 -26.82 -5.54 -0.15
N THR A 41 -27.62 -4.97 0.76
CA THR A 41 -27.24 -3.76 1.50
C THR A 41 -26.01 -4.01 2.38
N GLN A 42 -25.96 -5.15 3.07
CA GLN A 42 -24.79 -5.52 3.87
C GLN A 42 -23.57 -5.84 3.01
N LEU A 43 -23.73 -6.53 1.88
CA LEU A 43 -22.66 -6.75 0.90
C LEU A 43 -22.05 -5.44 0.41
N ALA A 44 -22.88 -4.46 0.04
CA ALA A 44 -22.41 -3.15 -0.40
C ALA A 44 -21.65 -2.41 0.72
N ALA A 45 -22.09 -2.53 1.97
CA ALA A 45 -21.39 -1.97 3.12
C ALA A 45 -20.01 -2.61 3.34
N VAL A 46 -19.91 -3.94 3.15
CA VAL A 46 -18.65 -4.67 3.26
C VAL A 46 -17.70 -4.33 2.12
N SER A 47 -18.17 -4.28 0.88
CA SER A 47 -17.37 -3.85 -0.29
C SER A 47 -16.71 -2.50 -0.01
N LYS A 48 -17.51 -1.51 0.37
CA LYS A 48 -17.03 -0.16 0.69
C LYS A 48 -16.00 -0.13 1.84
N ALA A 49 -16.12 -1.03 2.80
CA ALA A 49 -15.16 -1.15 3.89
C ALA A 49 -13.82 -1.73 3.41
N ILE A 50 -13.87 -2.71 2.51
CA ILE A 50 -12.70 -3.32 1.86
C ILE A 50 -12.01 -2.29 0.96
N ASP A 51 -12.76 -1.56 0.13
CA ASP A 51 -12.21 -0.55 -0.78
C ASP A 51 -11.44 0.53 -0.01
N ARG A 52 -11.99 1.01 1.11
CA ARG A 52 -11.31 1.95 2.01
C ARG A 52 -10.03 1.40 2.62
N ALA A 53 -9.99 0.10 2.90
CA ALA A 53 -8.77 -0.54 3.40
C ALA A 53 -7.73 -0.69 2.28
N GLY A 54 -8.17 -1.04 1.07
CA GLY A 54 -7.35 -1.09 -0.14
C GLY A 54 -6.72 0.26 -0.47
N PHE A 55 -7.51 1.33 -0.50
CA PHE A 55 -6.99 2.69 -0.73
C PHE A 55 -5.96 3.13 0.32
N ALA A 56 -6.19 2.79 1.60
CA ALA A 56 -5.22 3.08 2.65
C ALA A 56 -3.89 2.33 2.45
N LEU A 57 -3.95 1.07 2.01
CA LEU A 57 -2.77 0.27 1.70
C LEU A 57 -1.98 0.86 0.53
N ILE A 58 -2.66 1.19 -0.56
CA ILE A 58 -2.08 1.79 -1.75
C ILE A 58 -1.42 3.13 -1.41
N ALA A 59 -2.14 4.01 -0.68
CA ALA A 59 -1.61 5.30 -0.25
C ALA A 59 -0.37 5.19 0.65
N SER A 60 -0.33 4.19 1.54
CA SER A 60 0.84 3.93 2.38
C SER A 60 2.04 3.47 1.53
N GLY A 61 1.81 2.60 0.54
CA GLY A 61 2.84 2.16 -0.41
C GLY A 61 3.42 3.32 -1.23
N LEU A 62 2.57 4.23 -1.71
CA LEU A 62 3.00 5.43 -2.43
C LEU A 62 3.89 6.35 -1.59
N LYS A 63 3.52 6.61 -0.33
CA LYS A 63 4.32 7.45 0.58
C LYS A 63 5.70 6.83 0.82
N ALA A 64 5.76 5.52 1.03
CA ALA A 64 7.02 4.81 1.23
C ALA A 64 7.94 4.93 0.01
N CYS A 65 7.37 4.84 -1.20
CA CYS A 65 8.09 5.04 -2.45
C CYS A 65 8.60 6.47 -2.64
N ALA A 66 7.74 7.48 -2.46
CA ALA A 66 8.14 8.89 -2.59
C ALA A 66 9.22 9.30 -1.58
N SER A 67 9.15 8.75 -0.36
CA SER A 67 10.16 8.99 0.68
C SER A 67 11.51 8.34 0.36
N ALA A 68 11.53 7.19 -0.31
CA ALA A 68 12.77 6.52 -0.70
C ALA A 68 13.50 7.31 -1.81
N GLU A 69 12.77 7.85 -2.79
CA GLU A 69 13.33 8.70 -3.85
C GLU A 69 13.90 10.02 -3.28
N SER A 70 13.16 10.66 -2.38
CA SER A 70 13.59 11.93 -1.76
C SER A 70 14.84 11.75 -0.87
N ALA A 71 14.99 10.59 -0.22
CA ALA A 71 16.18 10.27 0.56
C ALA A 71 17.42 10.01 -0.32
N ALA A 72 17.24 9.50 -1.54
CA ALA A 72 18.34 9.33 -2.49
C ALA A 72 18.84 10.67 -3.05
N ALA A 73 17.96 11.65 -3.24
CA ALA A 73 18.28 12.98 -3.77
C ALA A 73 19.00 13.92 -2.77
N ALA A 74 18.93 13.65 -1.46
CA ALA A 74 19.48 14.54 -0.43
C ALA A 74 20.99 14.38 -0.16
N THR A 75 21.71 13.56 -0.93
CA THR A 75 23.15 13.27 -0.72
C THR A 75 24.10 14.14 -1.57
N SER A 76 23.59 15.17 -2.26
CA SER A 76 24.42 16.05 -3.09
C SER A 76 24.12 17.53 -2.81
N THR A 77 24.73 18.10 -1.77
CA THR A 77 25.07 19.53 -1.70
C THR A 77 26.10 19.78 -0.60
N ASP A 78 27.37 19.82 -1.04
CA ASP A 78 28.45 20.76 -0.73
C ASP A 78 28.95 21.00 0.70
N SER A 79 30.19 20.56 0.93
CA SER A 79 31.17 21.25 1.78
C SER A 79 32.51 21.25 1.05
N ASP A 80 33.03 22.45 0.77
CA ASP A 80 34.26 22.79 0.06
C ASP A 80 35.52 22.01 0.50
N GLY A 81 36.32 21.56 -0.49
CA GLY A 81 37.70 21.13 -0.31
C GLY A 81 38.35 20.55 -1.58
N PRO A 82 39.44 21.13 -2.12
CA PRO A 82 40.12 20.59 -3.30
C PRO A 82 41.29 19.67 -2.89
N ASN A 83 41.24 18.39 -3.24
CA ASN A 83 42.21 17.71 -4.13
C ASN A 83 42.16 16.16 -4.02
N SER A 84 42.14 15.53 -5.20
CA SER A 84 42.65 14.21 -5.59
C SER A 84 42.50 13.01 -4.65
N GLY A 85 41.57 12.14 -5.03
CA GLY A 85 41.68 10.70 -4.83
C GLY A 85 40.87 10.02 -5.92
N LEU A 86 41.53 9.25 -6.79
CA LEU A 86 40.86 8.46 -7.82
C LEU A 86 39.79 7.58 -7.17
N SER A 87 38.53 7.92 -7.35
CA SER A 87 37.40 7.07 -6.97
C SER A 87 37.25 6.02 -8.05
N ASP A 88 37.85 4.87 -7.78
CA ASP A 88 37.66 3.62 -8.48
C ASP A 88 36.16 3.38 -8.69
N SER A 89 35.77 3.27 -9.96
CA SER A 89 34.44 2.85 -10.42
C SER A 89 34.22 1.37 -10.08
N SER A 90 34.34 1.02 -8.81
CA SER A 90 34.05 -0.30 -8.29
C SER A 90 32.71 -0.25 -7.57
N SER A 91 31.68 -0.29 -8.41
CA SER A 91 30.62 -1.28 -8.23
C SER A 91 30.00 -1.31 -6.82
N ALA A 92 29.27 -0.26 -6.48
CA ALA A 92 28.09 -0.45 -5.64
C ALA A 92 27.03 -1.16 -6.50
N THR A 93 27.25 -2.45 -6.77
CA THR A 93 26.18 -3.38 -7.09
C THR A 93 25.31 -3.46 -5.85
N VAL A 94 24.49 -2.42 -5.64
CA VAL A 94 23.23 -2.61 -4.93
C VAL A 94 22.47 -3.52 -5.87
N THR A 95 22.60 -4.83 -5.64
CA THR A 95 21.63 -5.83 -6.08
C THR A 95 20.34 -5.45 -5.39
N ALA A 96 19.69 -4.41 -5.93
CA ALA A 96 18.37 -3.99 -5.57
C ALA A 96 17.52 -5.21 -5.88
N SER A 97 17.12 -5.89 -4.82
CA SER A 97 16.01 -6.84 -4.84
C SER A 97 14.78 -5.98 -5.16
N GLN A 98 14.65 -5.71 -6.46
CA GLN A 98 13.73 -4.78 -7.07
C GLN A 98 12.33 -5.35 -6.88
N GLN A 99 11.64 -4.92 -5.84
CA GLN A 99 10.20 -4.75 -6.00
C GLN A 99 10.02 -3.35 -6.57
N PRO A 100 9.44 -3.22 -7.77
CA PRO A 100 9.24 -1.93 -8.37
C PRO A 100 8.37 -1.10 -7.41
N CYS A 101 8.75 0.14 -7.16
CA CYS A 101 7.76 1.10 -6.70
C CYS A 101 6.57 1.01 -7.64
N LEU A 102 5.38 0.80 -7.07
CA LEU A 102 4.13 0.71 -7.82
C LEU A 102 4.11 1.86 -8.82
N THR A 103 4.10 1.54 -10.11
CA THR A 103 4.03 2.57 -11.14
C THR A 103 2.65 3.24 -11.07
N VAL A 104 2.55 4.50 -11.47
CA VAL A 104 1.26 5.23 -11.51
C VAL A 104 0.22 4.45 -12.33
N ALA A 105 0.65 3.75 -13.39
CA ALA A 105 -0.20 2.91 -14.23
C ALA A 105 -0.71 1.63 -13.53
N GLU A 106 0.12 0.97 -12.71
CA GLU A 106 -0.33 -0.16 -11.87
C GLU A 106 -1.32 0.31 -10.81
N LEU A 107 -1.13 1.53 -10.30
CA LEU A 107 -2.00 2.15 -9.33
C LEU A 107 -3.37 2.47 -9.91
N GLU A 108 -3.41 3.07 -11.11
CA GLU A 108 -4.64 3.35 -11.84
C GLU A 108 -5.40 2.05 -12.10
N LYS A 109 -4.71 0.98 -12.51
CA LYS A 109 -5.31 -0.34 -12.72
C LYS A 109 -5.88 -0.95 -11.44
N LEU A 110 -5.19 -0.81 -10.30
CA LEU A 110 -5.68 -1.24 -8.99
C LEU A 110 -6.87 -0.40 -8.52
N PHE A 111 -6.83 0.91 -8.75
CA PHE A 111 -7.89 1.84 -8.35
C PHE A 111 -9.18 1.60 -9.15
N LEU A 112 -9.09 1.37 -10.46
CA LEU A 112 -10.23 0.99 -11.30
C LEU A 112 -10.78 -0.41 -10.97
N SER A 113 -9.98 -1.30 -10.38
CA SER A 113 -10.47 -2.63 -9.93
C SER A 113 -11.23 -2.59 -8.60
N LEU A 114 -11.17 -1.46 -7.89
CA LEU A 114 -11.81 -1.21 -6.59
C LEU A 114 -13.06 -0.31 -6.72
N ALA A 115 -13.45 0.10 -7.93
CA ALA A 115 -14.58 0.97 -8.24
C ALA A 115 -15.66 0.22 -9.03
#